data_AF-A0A1Q3PD83-F1
#
_entry.id   AF-A0A1Q3PD83-F1
#
_cell.length_a   1.000
_cell.length_b   1.000
_cell.length_c   1.000
_cell.angle_alpha   90.00
_cell.angle_beta   90.00
_cell.angle_gamma   90.00
#
_symmetry.space_group_name_H-M   'P 1'
#
loop_
_entity.id
_entity.type
_entity.pdbx_description
1 polymer ?
#
loop_
_entity_poly.entity_id
_entity_poly.type
_entity_poly.pdbx_seq_one_letter_code
_entity_poly.pdbx_strand_id
1 'polypeptide(L)'
;MTRGRKKEVKSITLTGNIFLKYEYEEEQTFETGDIMFVLNNDATSPFKGEYYKIGYAGYFKLYVYDGYDWKHLIDNEFFENRENHFSKKEMPIDNFEFIKDTVTCKAGVLVYKTYREHYTTYLHEMNAFKGKKGHFKKDK
;
A
#
# COMPACT_ATOMS: atom_id res chain seq x y z
N MET A 1 -34.98 7.83 -8.00
CA MET A 1 -34.64 8.68 -6.84
C MET A 1 -33.60 7.95 -5.99
N THR A 2 -32.33 8.33 -6.09
CA THR A 2 -31.22 7.73 -5.33
C THR A 2 -31.29 8.22 -3.88
N ARG A 3 -31.92 7.42 -3.00
CA ARG A 3 -31.98 7.66 -1.55
C ARG A 3 -30.64 7.24 -0.91
N GLY A 4 -29.73 8.19 -0.71
CA GLY A 4 -28.51 7.99 0.07
C GLY A 4 -27.74 9.28 0.29
N ARG A 5 -27.29 9.55 1.52
CA ARG A 5 -26.40 10.68 1.82
C ARG A 5 -25.02 10.37 1.23
N LYS A 6 -24.44 11.30 0.46
CA LYS A 6 -23.08 11.17 -0.10
C LYS A 6 -22.13 10.94 1.06
N LYS A 7 -21.44 9.81 1.08
CA LYS A 7 -20.43 9.49 2.10
C LYS A 7 -19.15 10.23 1.73
N GLU A 8 -18.60 10.99 2.67
CA GLU A 8 -17.25 11.55 2.52
C GLU A 8 -16.27 10.38 2.46
N VAL A 9 -15.59 10.26 1.33
CA VAL A 9 -14.56 9.24 1.14
C VAL A 9 -13.24 9.82 1.64
N LYS A 10 -12.62 9.14 2.60
CA LYS A 10 -11.30 9.53 3.09
C LYS A 10 -10.26 9.27 2.01
N SER A 11 -9.47 10.27 1.69
CA SER A 11 -8.35 10.19 0.75
C SER A 11 -7.13 10.90 1.31
N ILE A 12 -5.96 10.47 0.85
CA ILE A 12 -4.67 11.10 1.15
C ILE A 12 -3.88 11.26 -0.16
N THR A 13 -3.02 12.26 -0.22
CA THR A 13 -2.13 12.51 -1.35
C THR A 13 -0.77 11.90 -1.04
N LEU A 14 -0.21 11.11 -1.95
CA LEU A 14 1.12 10.53 -1.78
C LEU A 14 2.19 11.63 -1.85
N THR A 15 3.13 11.64 -0.90
CA THR A 15 4.21 12.64 -0.83
C THR A 15 5.32 12.36 -1.83
N GLY A 16 5.52 11.08 -2.16
CA GLY A 16 6.68 10.60 -2.91
C GLY A 16 7.88 10.26 -2.03
N ASN A 17 7.80 10.48 -0.72
CA ASN A 17 8.82 10.01 0.20
C ASN A 17 8.71 8.49 0.37
N ILE A 18 9.86 7.82 0.24
CA ILE A 18 9.96 6.36 0.27
C ILE A 18 10.90 5.93 1.38
N PHE A 19 10.43 4.98 2.18
CA PHE A 19 11.16 4.40 3.30
C PHE A 19 11.25 2.89 3.14
N LEU A 20 12.37 2.32 3.60
CA LEU A 20 12.55 0.89 3.75
C LEU A 20 12.54 0.55 5.24
N LYS A 21 11.67 -0.37 5.65
CA LYS A 21 11.53 -0.74 7.06
C LYS A 21 12.88 -1.20 7.65
N TYR A 22 13.18 -0.90 8.90
CA TYR A 22 14.45 -1.19 9.58
C TYR A 22 15.69 -0.42 9.10
N GLU A 23 15.72 0.12 7.88
CA GLU A 23 16.83 0.97 7.42
C GLU A 23 16.62 2.45 7.76
N TYR A 24 15.35 2.89 7.83
CA TYR A 24 14.99 4.31 7.97
C TYR A 24 14.09 4.60 9.19
N GLU A 25 13.82 3.61 10.06
CA GLU A 25 12.86 3.76 11.16
C GLU A 25 13.36 4.59 12.36
N GLU A 26 14.67 4.72 12.58
CA GLU A 26 15.17 5.20 13.88
C GLU A 26 15.25 6.73 14.05
N GLU A 27 15.14 7.53 12.98
CA GLU A 27 15.38 9.00 13.07
C GLU A 27 14.40 9.91 12.28
N GLN A 28 13.33 9.38 11.69
CA GLN A 28 12.46 10.16 10.81
C GLN A 28 11.09 10.50 11.41
N THR A 29 10.69 11.75 11.17
CA THR A 29 9.31 12.19 11.31
C THR A 29 8.60 11.88 9.99
N PHE A 30 7.50 11.13 10.07
CA PHE A 30 6.72 10.73 8.89
C PHE A 30 5.59 11.73 8.63
N GLU A 31 5.34 11.99 7.35
CA GLU A 31 4.25 12.82 6.87
C GLU A 31 3.11 11.97 6.29
N THR A 32 1.88 12.45 6.40
CA THR A 32 0.73 11.75 5.79
C THR A 32 0.93 11.62 4.29
N GLY A 33 0.90 10.40 3.78
CA GLY A 33 1.13 10.09 2.36
C GLY A 33 2.52 9.52 2.06
N ASP A 34 3.41 9.45 3.05
CA ASP A 34 4.68 8.74 2.98
C ASP A 34 4.49 7.24 2.76
N ILE A 35 5.39 6.60 2.02
CA ILE A 35 5.29 5.18 1.66
C ILE A 35 6.45 4.39 2.25
N MET A 36 6.13 3.27 2.89
CA MET A 36 7.10 2.31 3.41
C MET A 36 7.03 0.98 2.68
N PHE A 37 8.20 0.46 2.32
CA PHE A 37 8.41 -0.87 1.80
C PHE A 37 8.72 -1.83 2.95
N VAL A 38 8.04 -2.98 2.95
CA VAL A 38 8.16 -4.02 3.98
C VAL A 38 8.31 -5.36 3.28
N LEU A 39 9.24 -6.20 3.74
CA LEU A 39 9.35 -7.56 3.20
C LEU A 39 8.13 -8.39 3.62
N ASN A 40 7.51 -9.12 2.68
CA ASN A 40 6.34 -9.93 3.00
C ASN A 40 6.60 -10.96 4.11
N ASN A 41 7.82 -11.50 4.18
CA ASN A 41 8.24 -12.47 5.18
C ASN A 41 8.71 -11.86 6.50
N ASP A 42 8.69 -10.53 6.68
CA ASP A 42 9.17 -9.91 7.94
C ASP A 42 8.42 -10.41 9.19
N ALA A 43 7.16 -10.81 9.05
CA ALA A 43 6.37 -11.34 10.16
C ALA A 43 6.76 -12.77 10.57
N THR A 44 7.40 -13.53 9.67
CA THR A 44 7.69 -14.97 9.84
C THR A 44 9.17 -15.29 9.79
N SER A 45 10.00 -14.36 9.32
CA SER A 45 11.45 -14.53 9.26
C SER A 45 12.06 -14.38 10.65
N PRO A 46 12.92 -15.33 11.08
CA PRO A 46 13.72 -15.16 12.30
C PRO A 46 14.74 -14.02 12.17
N PHE A 47 15.02 -13.57 10.94
CA PHE A 47 15.92 -12.49 10.63
C PHE A 47 15.13 -11.38 9.90
N LYS A 48 14.83 -10.31 10.63
CA LYS A 48 14.11 -9.13 10.11
C LYS A 48 15.07 -8.25 9.32
N GLY A 49 14.59 -7.64 8.24
CA GLY A 49 15.40 -6.67 7.47
C GLY A 49 16.58 -7.29 6.71
N GLU A 50 16.46 -8.52 6.20
CA GLU A 50 17.51 -9.16 5.39
C GLU A 50 17.55 -8.65 3.95
N TYR A 51 17.66 -7.32 3.75
CA TYR A 51 17.66 -6.70 2.43
C TYR A 51 18.92 -7.01 1.61
N TYR A 52 20.05 -7.21 2.28
CA TYR A 52 21.35 -7.42 1.67
C TYR A 52 21.73 -8.89 1.49
N LYS A 53 20.77 -9.83 1.63
CA LYS A 53 21.02 -11.27 1.51
C LYS A 53 20.31 -11.86 0.31
N ILE A 54 21.03 -12.73 -0.39
CA ILE A 54 20.46 -13.65 -1.39
C ILE A 54 20.03 -14.97 -0.72
N GLY A 55 19.26 -15.79 -1.43
CA GLY A 55 18.94 -17.17 -1.04
C GLY A 55 17.47 -17.44 -0.74
N TYR A 56 16.62 -16.41 -0.73
CA TYR A 56 15.18 -16.56 -0.61
C TYR A 56 14.45 -15.75 -1.68
N ALA A 57 13.27 -16.23 -2.06
CA ALA A 57 12.38 -15.51 -2.97
C ALA A 57 11.31 -14.82 -2.12
N GLY A 58 10.88 -13.64 -2.55
CA GLY A 58 9.96 -12.82 -1.80
C GLY A 58 9.41 -11.68 -2.62
N TYR A 59 8.73 -10.77 -1.93
CA TYR A 59 8.23 -9.54 -2.52
C TYR A 59 8.07 -8.46 -1.45
N PHE A 60 8.03 -7.22 -1.90
CA PHE A 60 7.75 -6.08 -1.05
C PHE A 60 6.25 -5.77 -1.00
N LYS A 61 5.76 -5.53 0.21
CA LYS A 61 4.47 -4.90 0.49
C LYS A 61 4.66 -3.42 0.66
N LEU A 62 3.67 -2.65 0.22
CA LEU A 62 3.66 -1.21 0.37
C LEU A 62 2.68 -0.81 1.46
N TYR A 63 3.09 0.16 2.26
CA TYR A 63 2.27 0.80 3.27
C TYR A 63 2.33 2.30 3.08
N VAL A 64 1.23 2.98 3.37
CA VAL A 64 1.16 4.44 3.37
C VAL A 64 0.86 4.94 4.79
N TYR A 65 1.54 5.99 5.22
CA TYR A 65 1.28 6.60 6.52
C TYR A 65 0.03 7.48 6.42
N ASP A 66 -1.00 7.19 7.23
CA ASP A 66 -2.26 7.94 7.22
C ASP A 66 -2.29 9.13 8.20
N GLY A 67 -1.15 9.45 8.81
CA GLY A 67 -1.02 10.45 9.86
C GLY A 67 -1.16 9.89 11.28
N TYR A 68 -1.57 8.62 11.42
CA TYR A 68 -1.64 7.92 12.69
C TYR A 68 -0.88 6.59 12.66
N ASP A 69 -1.03 5.81 11.60
CA ASP A 69 -0.43 4.48 11.47
C ASP A 69 -0.15 4.11 10.01
N TRP A 70 0.69 3.10 9.81
CA TRP A 70 1.00 2.55 8.49
C TRP A 70 -0.12 1.65 8.00
N LYS A 71 -0.74 2.00 6.87
CA LYS A 71 -1.85 1.26 6.28
C LYS A 71 -1.45 0.63 4.96
N HIS A 72 -1.89 -0.61 4.72
CA HIS A 72 -1.54 -1.33 3.50
C HIS A 72 -2.01 -0.56 2.26
N LEU A 73 -1.11 -0.41 1.30
CA LEU A 73 -1.37 0.16 -0.01
C LEU A 73 -1.48 -1.01 -1.01
N ILE A 74 -2.53 -1.04 -1.82
CA ILE A 74 -2.71 -2.12 -2.79
C ILE A 74 -1.63 -2.01 -3.86
N ASP A 75 -0.69 -2.95 -3.83
CA ASP A 75 0.55 -3.00 -4.60
C ASP A 75 0.35 -3.27 -6.09
N ASN A 76 -0.67 -4.07 -6.44
CA ASN A 76 -1.02 -4.37 -7.85
C ASN A 76 -1.36 -3.13 -8.70
N GLU A 77 -1.55 -1.96 -8.09
CA GLU A 77 -1.83 -0.71 -8.77
C GLU A 77 -0.57 0.13 -9.04
N PHE A 78 0.55 -0.28 -8.42
CA PHE A 78 1.86 0.34 -8.55
C PHE A 78 2.81 -0.50 -9.41
N PHE A 79 2.57 -1.81 -9.50
CA PHE A 79 3.40 -2.79 -10.21
C PHE A 79 2.56 -3.60 -11.18
N GLU A 80 2.75 -3.38 -12.48
CA GLU A 80 1.98 -4.06 -13.53
C GLU A 80 2.42 -5.52 -13.68
N ASN A 81 3.72 -5.78 -13.59
CA ASN A 81 4.33 -7.09 -13.86
C ASN A 81 5.05 -7.66 -12.64
N ARG A 82 4.58 -7.32 -11.43
CA ARG A 82 5.13 -7.82 -10.15
C ARG A 82 6.60 -7.45 -9.95
N GLU A 83 6.97 -6.26 -10.38
CA GLU A 83 8.33 -5.69 -10.24
C GLU A 83 8.77 -5.64 -8.76
N ASN A 84 7.82 -5.67 -7.82
CA ASN A 84 8.08 -5.77 -6.39
C ASN A 84 8.52 -7.17 -5.91
N HIS A 85 8.57 -8.18 -6.78
CA HIS A 85 9.00 -9.54 -6.45
C HIS A 85 10.46 -9.78 -6.83
N PHE A 86 11.14 -10.60 -6.05
CA PHE A 86 12.52 -11.00 -6.28
C PHE A 86 12.71 -12.51 -6.05
N SER A 87 13.64 -13.09 -6.79
CA SER A 87 13.99 -14.51 -6.72
C SER A 87 15.12 -14.80 -5.74
N LYS A 88 15.41 -16.07 -5.50
CA LYS A 88 16.52 -16.51 -4.63
C LYS A 88 17.92 -16.05 -5.09
N LYS A 89 18.05 -15.59 -6.34
CA LYS A 89 19.31 -15.15 -6.95
C LYS A 89 19.51 -13.64 -6.84
N GLU A 90 18.49 -12.91 -6.44
CA GLU A 90 18.49 -11.45 -6.39
C GLU A 90 18.57 -11.00 -4.93
N MET A 91 19.22 -9.86 -4.69
CA MET A 91 19.15 -9.22 -3.39
C MET A 91 17.89 -8.36 -3.32
N PRO A 92 17.11 -8.44 -2.23
CA PRO A 92 15.94 -7.59 -2.06
C PRO A 92 16.28 -6.10 -2.17
N ILE A 93 17.43 -5.66 -1.67
CA ILE A 93 17.85 -4.25 -1.75
C ILE A 93 17.98 -3.75 -3.19
N ASP A 94 18.55 -4.55 -4.09
CA ASP A 94 18.68 -4.18 -5.50
C ASP A 94 17.29 -4.03 -6.14
N ASN A 95 16.37 -4.93 -5.79
CA ASN A 95 14.99 -4.85 -6.26
C ASN A 95 14.25 -3.65 -5.68
N PHE A 96 14.52 -3.28 -4.42
CA PHE A 96 14.00 -2.06 -3.82
C PHE A 96 14.49 -0.82 -4.56
N GLU A 97 15.79 -0.68 -4.81
CA GLU A 97 16.33 0.45 -5.57
C GLU A 97 15.75 0.52 -6.98
N PHE A 98 15.53 -0.63 -7.64
CA PHE A 98 14.87 -0.68 -8.95
C PHE A 98 13.44 -0.13 -8.94
N ILE A 99 12.63 -0.50 -7.94
CA ILE A 99 11.21 -0.11 -7.88
C ILE A 99 10.96 1.24 -7.18
N LYS A 100 11.94 1.74 -6.42
CA LYS A 100 11.85 3.00 -5.66
C LYS A 100 11.47 4.17 -6.54
N ASP A 101 12.11 4.32 -7.70
CA ASP A 101 11.83 5.41 -8.63
C ASP A 101 10.39 5.33 -9.18
N THR A 102 9.93 4.12 -9.51
CA THR A 102 8.57 3.88 -10.00
C THR A 102 7.51 4.38 -9.03
N VAL A 103 7.71 4.14 -7.74
CA VAL A 103 6.76 4.57 -6.70
C VAL A 103 6.93 6.04 -6.33
N THR A 104 8.16 6.55 -6.32
CA THR A 104 8.45 7.98 -6.12
C THR A 104 7.75 8.84 -7.18
N CYS A 105 7.71 8.39 -8.44
CA CYS A 105 6.99 9.06 -9.52
C CYS A 105 5.46 9.13 -9.33
N LYS A 106 4.89 8.47 -8.31
CA LYS A 106 3.47 8.56 -7.94
C LYS A 106 3.19 9.68 -6.93
N ALA A 107 4.17 10.53 -6.61
CA ALA A 107 3.95 11.74 -5.83
C ALA A 107 2.78 12.57 -6.40
N GLY A 108 1.93 13.10 -5.52
CA GLY A 108 0.75 13.86 -5.89
C GLY A 108 -0.47 13.01 -6.28
N VAL A 109 -0.35 11.68 -6.41
CA VAL A 109 -1.49 10.80 -6.65
C VAL A 109 -2.35 10.70 -5.40
N LEU A 110 -3.67 10.80 -5.59
CA LEU A 110 -4.65 10.57 -4.53
C LEU A 110 -4.92 9.07 -4.37
N VAL A 111 -4.88 8.62 -3.12
CA VAL A 111 -5.31 7.28 -2.75
C VAL A 111 -6.48 7.34 -1.76
N TYR A 112 -7.42 6.43 -1.92
CA TYR A 112 -8.70 6.37 -1.23
C TYR A 112 -8.73 5.22 -0.24
N LYS A 113 -9.28 5.49 0.94
CA LYS A 113 -9.44 4.48 1.98
C LYS A 113 -10.57 3.51 1.64
N THR A 114 -10.23 2.23 1.59
CA THR A 114 -11.17 1.12 1.40
C THR A 114 -11.92 0.81 2.69
N TYR A 115 -12.92 -0.09 2.62
CA TYR A 115 -13.65 -0.56 3.82
C TYR A 115 -12.81 -1.49 4.71
N ARG A 116 -11.70 -2.03 4.21
CA ARG A 116 -10.74 -2.86 4.96
C ARG A 116 -9.59 -2.04 5.53
N GLU A 117 -9.73 -0.71 5.55
CA GLU A 117 -8.69 0.21 6.04
C GLU A 117 -7.37 0.19 5.23
N HIS A 118 -7.38 -0.42 4.03
CA HIS A 118 -6.29 -0.30 3.04
C HIS A 118 -6.50 0.95 2.17
N TYR A 119 -5.47 1.36 1.43
CA TYR A 119 -5.54 2.42 0.43
C TYR A 119 -5.35 1.90 -1.00
N THR A 120 -6.02 2.56 -1.95
CA THR A 120 -6.03 2.27 -3.39
C THR A 120 -6.11 3.57 -4.19
N THR A 121 -5.56 3.60 -5.38
CA THR A 121 -5.70 4.69 -6.36
C THR A 121 -7.12 4.78 -6.94
N TYR A 122 -7.95 3.74 -6.78
CA TYR A 122 -9.33 3.70 -7.30
C TYR A 122 -10.37 4.10 -6.26
N LEU A 123 -11.28 5.00 -6.65
CA LEU A 123 -12.43 5.34 -5.84
C LEU A 123 -13.48 4.20 -5.89
N HIS A 124 -13.51 3.34 -4.88
CA HIS A 124 -14.58 2.33 -4.79
C HIS A 124 -15.95 2.99 -4.51
N GLU A 125 -16.83 3.03 -5.52
CA GLU A 125 -18.19 3.59 -5.42
C GLU A 125 -19.06 2.88 -4.38
N MET A 126 -18.78 1.63 -4.02
CA MET A 126 -19.47 0.94 -2.92
C MET A 126 -19.30 1.66 -1.57
N ASN A 127 -18.29 2.52 -1.44
CA ASN A 127 -18.08 3.40 -0.30
C ASN A 127 -18.72 4.79 -0.46
N ALA A 128 -19.34 5.11 -1.59
CA ALA A 128 -19.88 6.45 -1.87
C ALA A 128 -21.26 6.73 -1.25
N PHE A 129 -22.00 5.68 -0.84
CA PHE A 129 -23.35 5.81 -0.29
C PHE A 129 -23.51 5.03 1.02
N LYS A 130 -24.07 5.68 2.05
CA LYS A 130 -24.37 5.07 3.37
C LYS A 130 -25.85 4.67 3.43
N GLY A 131 -26.17 3.35 3.44
CA GLY A 131 -27.56 2.88 3.62
C GLY A 131 -27.74 1.36 3.43
N LYS A 132 -28.52 0.74 4.34
CA LYS A 132 -28.87 -0.68 4.56
C LYS A 132 -28.44 -1.72 3.50
N LYS A 133 -27.84 -2.82 3.97
CA LYS A 133 -27.76 -4.12 3.26
C LYS A 133 -29.08 -4.38 2.55
N GLY A 134 -29.10 -4.19 1.23
CA GLY A 134 -30.23 -4.53 0.40
C GLY A 134 -30.37 -6.04 0.42
N HIS A 135 -31.38 -6.56 1.13
CA HIS A 135 -31.95 -7.83 0.74
C HIS A 135 -32.41 -7.66 -0.70
N PHE A 136 -31.62 -8.16 -1.65
CA PHE A 136 -32.12 -8.43 -2.99
C PHE A 136 -33.17 -9.53 -2.83
N LYS A 137 -34.44 -9.16 -2.67
CA LYS A 137 -35.53 -10.06 -3.02
C LYS A 137 -35.40 -10.26 -4.52
N LYS A 138 -35.07 -11.49 -4.93
CA LYS A 138 -35.30 -11.93 -6.30
C LYS A 138 -36.81 -11.98 -6.49
N ASP A 139 -37.36 -10.99 -7.18
CA ASP A 139 -38.71 -11.12 -7.70
C ASP A 139 -38.66 -12.11 -8.87
N LYS A 140 -39.49 -13.15 -8.79
CA LYS A 140 -39.80 -14.11 -9.85
C LYS A 140 -41.17 -13.73 -10.41
#